data_AF-A0A1H6ZE88-F1
#
_entry.id   AF-A0A1H6ZE88-F1
#
_cell.length_a   1.000
_cell.length_b   1.000
_cell.length_c   1.000
_cell.angle_alpha   90.00
_cell.angle_beta   90.00
_cell.angle_gamma   90.00
#
_symmetry.space_group_name_H-M   'P 1'
#
loop_
_entity.id
_entity.type
_entity.pdbx_description
1 polymer ?
#
loop_
_entity_poly.entity_id
_entity_poly.type
_entity_poly.pdbx_seq_one_letter_code
_entity_poly.pdbx_strand_id
1 'polypeptide(L)'
;MGEKNVRRIHRRGALAFSAACAASALLAASGCGQRSTPASSAASAASSASTTPEAAAPPAPGSIAITQDDIDWFRRSTAEWIPCESGAPAIVPPDLSLEQFGDALDGGGSTASPVFDRFVKVTAAFFLHASFAPGHYGFLPPFARRDAFDVSAEHIRLLQHANWRTFMIDCKRPYGDFTHYQIDMADILGLKVTKDAKGYAQIGADAEKRMDALHADMLYALQAYIRFARLGPGRYVVPERGLSQTVGRPLCRPVSATRIAMYQRALGAAGPHPDSRRTAALNEAAAALFALD
;
A
#
# COMPACT_ATOMS: atom_id res chain seq x y z
N MET A 1 37.82 -30.64 -15.45
CA MET A 1 38.28 -29.88 -14.28
C MET A 1 38.72 -28.51 -14.79
N GLY A 2 38.34 -27.34 -14.28
CA GLY A 2 37.28 -26.86 -13.37
C GLY A 2 37.07 -25.36 -13.76
N GLU A 3 36.17 -24.54 -13.22
CA GLU A 3 35.20 -24.68 -12.14
C GLU A 3 34.10 -23.60 -12.39
N LYS A 4 32.82 -23.86 -12.09
CA LYS A 4 31.73 -22.91 -12.41
C LYS A 4 31.66 -21.80 -11.37
N ASN A 5 32.10 -20.59 -11.72
CA ASN A 5 32.10 -19.45 -10.81
C ASN A 5 30.71 -18.77 -10.72
N VAL A 6 29.77 -19.43 -10.02
CA VAL A 6 28.44 -18.90 -9.70
C VAL A 6 28.59 -17.84 -8.61
N ARG A 7 28.53 -16.55 -8.97
CA ARG A 7 28.53 -15.47 -7.97
C ARG A 7 27.20 -15.43 -7.21
N ARG A 8 27.29 -15.62 -5.89
CA ARG A 8 26.16 -15.65 -4.94
C ARG A 8 25.39 -14.32 -4.95
N ILE A 9 24.06 -14.42 -5.04
CA ILE A 9 23.14 -13.34 -4.68
C ILE A 9 23.15 -13.22 -3.14
N HIS A 10 23.70 -12.12 -2.62
CA HIS A 10 23.70 -11.86 -1.19
C HIS A 10 22.36 -11.25 -0.73
N ARG A 11 21.37 -12.11 -0.48
CA ARG A 11 20.23 -11.77 0.41
C ARG A 11 20.74 -11.67 1.86
N ARG A 12 20.91 -10.45 2.38
CA ARG A 12 20.89 -10.10 3.83
C ARG A 12 21.05 -8.59 4.00
N GLY A 13 20.22 -7.97 4.85
CA GLY A 13 20.27 -6.52 5.11
C GLY A 13 18.91 -5.92 5.40
N ALA A 14 18.22 -6.42 6.43
CA ALA A 14 17.22 -5.61 7.14
C ALA A 14 17.91 -4.91 8.31
N LEU A 15 17.33 -3.80 8.79
CA LEU A 15 17.77 -2.89 9.86
C LEU A 15 18.58 -1.65 9.40
N ALA A 16 18.32 -0.55 10.12
CA ALA A 16 18.90 0.79 10.00
C ALA A 16 18.52 1.62 8.76
N PHE A 17 17.33 2.24 8.79
CA PHE A 17 17.22 3.63 8.35
C PHE A 17 17.51 4.51 9.57
N SER A 18 18.44 5.46 9.44
CA SER A 18 18.71 6.47 10.47
C SER A 18 18.14 7.79 10.01
N ALA A 19 17.53 8.54 10.92
CA ALA A 19 16.89 9.82 10.62
C ALA A 19 17.89 10.87 10.11
N ALA A 20 17.54 11.54 8.99
CA ALA A 20 17.95 12.91 8.67
C ALA A 20 17.10 13.47 7.51
N CYS A 21 16.72 14.75 7.65
CA CYS A 21 16.09 15.66 6.67
C CYS A 21 14.58 15.93 6.77
N ALA A 22 14.17 16.43 7.94
CA ALA A 22 13.02 17.34 8.05
C ALA A 22 13.47 18.82 8.04
N ALA A 23 12.53 19.73 7.74
CA ALA A 23 12.55 21.19 7.86
C ALA A 23 13.02 22.07 6.67
N SER A 24 12.04 22.77 6.04
CA SER A 24 12.05 24.16 5.50
C SER A 24 11.06 24.27 4.32
N ALA A 25 10.20 25.30 4.16
CA ALA A 25 9.81 26.41 5.04
C ALA A 25 8.39 26.93 4.68
N LEU A 26 7.83 27.80 5.53
CA LEU A 26 6.43 28.29 5.54
C LEU A 26 6.21 29.63 4.76
N LEU A 27 4.94 30.10 4.78
CA LEU A 27 4.40 31.43 4.40
C LEU A 27 4.08 31.63 2.90
N ALA A 28 2.99 32.28 2.45
CA ALA A 28 1.71 32.75 3.04
C ALA A 28 0.69 32.99 1.86
N ALA A 29 -0.52 33.56 1.95
CA ALA A 29 -1.27 34.24 3.01
C ALA A 29 -2.82 34.20 2.80
N SER A 30 -3.54 34.69 3.81
CA SER A 30 -4.90 35.28 3.90
C SER A 30 -5.82 35.45 2.67
N GLY A 31 -7.13 35.24 2.89
CA GLY A 31 -8.22 35.85 2.09
C GLY A 31 -9.63 35.48 2.57
N CYS A 32 -10.44 36.45 2.99
CA CYS A 32 -11.88 36.29 3.28
C CYS A 32 -12.65 35.83 2.01
N GLY A 33 -13.78 35.11 2.04
CA GLY A 33 -14.67 34.74 3.13
C GLY A 33 -16.10 35.23 2.83
N GLN A 34 -17.13 34.37 2.93
CA GLN A 34 -18.54 34.79 3.05
C GLN A 34 -19.47 33.66 3.50
N ARG A 35 -20.56 34.02 4.17
CA ARG A 35 -21.65 33.13 4.63
C ARG A 35 -22.79 33.12 3.62
N SER A 36 -23.44 31.97 3.44
CA SER A 36 -24.89 31.92 3.26
C SER A 36 -25.47 30.55 3.63
N THR A 37 -26.72 30.57 4.10
CA THR A 37 -27.44 29.53 4.87
C THR A 37 -28.32 28.60 3.99
N PRO A 38 -28.95 27.54 4.54
CA PRO A 38 -29.33 26.33 3.77
C PRO A 38 -30.83 26.24 3.38
N ALA A 39 -31.14 25.22 2.57
CA ALA A 39 -32.46 24.62 2.40
C ALA A 39 -32.27 23.08 2.28
N SER A 40 -32.82 22.27 3.19
CA SER A 40 -34.15 21.65 3.09
C SER A 40 -34.26 20.68 1.90
N SER A 41 -34.05 19.37 2.08
CA SER A 41 -34.89 18.36 2.77
C SER A 41 -35.83 17.62 1.81
N ALA A 42 -35.59 16.34 1.60
CA ALA A 42 -36.57 15.38 1.09
C ALA A 42 -36.21 13.98 1.63
N ALA A 43 -36.83 13.58 2.73
CA ALA A 43 -36.80 12.19 3.18
C ALA A 43 -37.76 11.37 2.30
N SER A 44 -37.39 10.14 1.96
CA SER A 44 -38.33 9.16 1.43
C SER A 44 -38.03 7.81 2.06
N ALA A 45 -38.96 7.35 2.89
CA ALA A 45 -38.87 6.06 3.57
C ALA A 45 -39.49 4.98 2.68
N ALA A 46 -38.84 3.80 2.61
CA ALA A 46 -39.46 2.60 2.05
C ALA A 46 -38.99 1.33 2.79
N SER A 47 -39.92 0.76 3.54
CA SER A 47 -40.07 -0.67 3.82
C SER A 47 -38.88 -1.46 4.39
N SER A 48 -38.85 -1.53 5.72
CA SER A 48 -38.18 -2.59 6.48
C SER A 48 -38.81 -3.96 6.20
N ALA A 49 -38.03 -4.89 5.63
CA ALA A 49 -38.31 -6.32 5.68
C ALA A 49 -37.51 -6.92 6.85
N SER A 50 -38.20 -7.53 7.82
CA SER A 50 -37.57 -8.14 8.99
C SER A 50 -37.02 -9.53 8.64
N THR A 51 -35.75 -9.60 8.25
CA THR A 51 -35.05 -10.89 8.15
C THR A 51 -34.61 -11.32 9.55
N THR A 52 -35.17 -12.42 10.05
CA THR A 52 -34.69 -13.10 11.26
C THR A 52 -33.18 -13.38 11.11
N PRO A 53 -32.33 -13.03 12.09
CA PRO A 53 -30.91 -13.30 11.99
C PRO A 53 -30.66 -14.80 12.07
N GLU A 54 -30.41 -15.41 10.91
CA GLU A 54 -29.75 -16.70 10.82
C GLU A 54 -28.45 -16.64 11.64
N ALA A 55 -28.25 -17.61 12.53
CA ALA A 55 -27.13 -17.60 13.46
C ALA A 55 -25.81 -17.67 12.67
N ALA A 56 -25.19 -16.50 12.49
CA ALA A 56 -24.06 -16.34 11.58
C ALA A 56 -22.96 -17.35 11.92
N ALA A 57 -22.52 -18.10 10.90
CA ALA A 57 -21.41 -19.04 11.03
C ALA A 57 -20.20 -18.36 11.69
N PRO A 58 -19.44 -19.07 12.56
CA PRO A 58 -18.32 -18.47 13.26
C PRO A 58 -17.35 -17.83 12.26
N PRO A 59 -16.79 -16.65 12.58
CA PRO A 59 -16.01 -15.88 11.64
C PRO A 59 -14.82 -16.69 11.15
N ALA A 60 -14.62 -16.73 9.83
CA ALA A 60 -13.55 -17.52 9.24
C ALA A 60 -12.18 -17.10 9.83
N PRO A 61 -11.24 -18.04 10.08
CA PRO A 61 -9.94 -17.73 10.67
C PRO A 61 -9.22 -16.62 9.90
N GLY A 62 -8.57 -15.71 10.64
CA GLY A 62 -7.91 -14.52 10.09
C GLY A 62 -8.86 -13.46 9.51
N SER A 63 -10.19 -13.59 9.63
CA SER A 63 -11.11 -12.57 9.15
C SER A 63 -11.37 -11.47 10.18
N ILE A 64 -11.16 -10.22 9.79
CA ILE A 64 -11.58 -9.01 10.53
C ILE A 64 -12.88 -8.47 9.95
N ALA A 65 -13.64 -7.72 10.75
CA ALA A 65 -14.72 -6.88 10.22
C ALA A 65 -14.14 -5.53 9.76
N ILE A 66 -14.60 -5.05 8.62
CA ILE A 66 -14.35 -3.70 8.11
C ILE A 66 -15.73 -3.02 7.98
N THR A 67 -15.90 -1.90 8.67
CA THR A 67 -17.13 -1.09 8.64
C THR A 67 -17.07 -0.02 7.55
N GLN A 68 -18.22 0.64 7.30
CA GLN A 68 -18.23 1.82 6.44
C GLN A 68 -17.37 2.96 7.03
N ASP A 69 -17.42 3.14 8.35
CA ASP A 69 -16.61 4.13 9.09
C ASP A 69 -15.11 3.87 8.97
N ASP A 70 -14.68 2.60 8.82
CA ASP A 70 -13.28 2.23 8.57
C ASP A 70 -12.84 2.62 7.16
N ILE A 71 -13.71 2.39 6.16
CA ILE A 71 -13.48 2.76 4.75
C ILE A 71 -13.40 4.27 4.60
N ASP A 72 -14.35 5.00 5.18
CA ASP A 72 -14.40 6.46 5.10
C ASP A 72 -13.37 7.15 6.01
N TRP A 73 -12.88 6.45 7.04
CA TRP A 73 -11.66 6.85 7.75
C TRP A 73 -10.42 6.65 6.87
N PHE A 74 -10.17 5.44 6.33
CA PHE A 74 -9.01 5.19 5.46
C PHE A 74 -8.97 6.11 4.23
N ARG A 75 -10.11 6.45 3.64
CA ARG A 75 -10.19 7.42 2.53
C ARG A 75 -9.73 8.83 2.88
N ARG A 76 -9.60 9.20 4.17
CA ARG A 76 -9.00 10.47 4.60
C ARG A 76 -7.49 10.43 4.68
N SER A 77 -6.86 9.26 4.53
CA SER A 77 -5.40 9.12 4.42
C SER A 77 -4.86 9.99 3.29
N THR A 78 -3.62 10.44 3.44
CA THR A 78 -2.89 11.19 2.41
C THR A 78 -1.82 10.31 1.80
N ALA A 79 -1.56 10.50 0.50
CA ALA A 79 -0.30 10.08 -0.07
C ALA A 79 0.73 11.17 0.19
N GLU A 80 1.84 10.85 0.84
CA GLU A 80 2.94 11.80 1.07
C GLU A 80 4.24 11.28 0.46
N TRP A 81 5.08 12.19 -0.04
CA TRP A 81 6.36 11.83 -0.65
C TRP A 81 7.45 11.81 0.40
N ILE A 82 8.14 10.67 0.56
CA ILE A 82 9.27 10.53 1.47
C ILE A 82 10.54 10.99 0.73
N PRO A 83 11.24 12.05 1.17
CA PRO A 83 12.37 12.62 0.43
C PRO A 83 13.72 11.94 0.76
N CYS A 84 13.77 10.60 0.71
CA CYS A 84 15.02 9.85 0.92
C CYS A 84 15.50 9.11 -0.34
N GLU A 85 16.78 9.25 -0.67
CA GLU A 85 17.44 8.64 -1.83
C GLU A 85 16.72 8.89 -3.17
N SER A 86 16.04 7.91 -3.77
CA SER A 86 15.25 8.10 -4.99
C SER A 86 13.93 8.83 -4.71
N GLY A 87 13.45 8.75 -3.48
CA GLY A 87 12.11 9.14 -3.07
C GLY A 87 11.09 8.04 -3.36
N ALA A 88 9.99 8.04 -2.61
CA ALA A 88 8.82 7.24 -2.93
C ALA A 88 7.59 7.74 -2.14
N PRO A 89 6.35 7.46 -2.62
CA PRO A 89 5.16 7.82 -1.88
C PRO A 89 4.82 6.79 -0.78
N ALA A 90 4.13 7.26 0.26
CA ALA A 90 3.62 6.46 1.36
C ALA A 90 2.16 6.80 1.67
N ILE A 91 1.43 5.86 2.27
CA ILE A 91 0.10 6.12 2.83
C ILE A 91 0.28 6.57 4.28
N VAL A 92 0.00 7.84 4.56
CA VAL A 92 -0.05 8.38 5.92
C VAL A 92 -1.49 8.28 6.41
N PRO A 93 -1.76 7.62 7.57
CA PRO A 93 -3.11 7.50 8.11
C PRO A 93 -3.73 8.88 8.40
N PRO A 94 -5.07 8.97 8.44
CA PRO A 94 -5.72 10.16 8.98
C PRO A 94 -5.23 10.44 10.39
N ASP A 95 -5.28 11.71 10.77
CA ASP A 95 -5.04 12.18 12.14
C ASP A 95 -3.56 12.09 12.61
N LEU A 96 -2.62 11.63 11.77
CA LEU A 96 -1.17 11.71 11.98
C LEU A 96 -0.47 12.50 10.86
N SER A 97 0.68 13.11 11.18
CA SER A 97 1.67 13.58 10.19
C SER A 97 2.62 12.45 9.77
N LEU A 98 3.33 12.62 8.65
CA LEU A 98 4.38 11.70 8.20
C LEU A 98 5.46 11.45 9.27
N GLU A 99 5.82 12.47 10.06
CA GLU A 99 6.80 12.38 11.16
C GLU A 99 6.28 11.48 12.29
N GLN A 100 5.08 11.77 12.81
CA GLN A 100 4.44 10.96 13.86
C GLN A 100 4.19 9.51 13.41
N PHE A 101 3.95 9.32 12.11
CA PHE A 101 3.79 8.00 11.52
C PHE A 101 5.12 7.25 11.39
N GLY A 102 6.22 7.95 11.10
CA GLY A 102 7.58 7.41 11.16
C GLY A 102 7.95 6.95 12.57
N ASP A 103 7.74 7.79 13.59
CA ASP A 103 7.99 7.46 15.00
C ASP A 103 7.21 6.20 15.44
N ALA A 104 5.97 6.06 14.97
CA ALA A 104 5.13 4.89 15.25
C ALA A 104 5.63 3.60 14.58
N LEU A 105 6.31 3.71 13.43
CA LEU A 105 6.93 2.57 12.72
C LEU A 105 8.26 2.15 13.34
N ASP A 106 9.06 3.10 13.83
CA ASP A 106 10.35 2.84 14.47
C ASP A 106 10.21 2.34 15.93
N GLY A 107 8.98 2.27 16.45
CA GLY A 107 8.69 1.74 17.79
C GLY A 107 8.87 2.74 18.92
N GLY A 108 8.82 4.05 18.62
CA GLY A 108 9.02 5.16 19.57
C GLY A 108 7.96 5.28 20.69
N GLY A 109 6.93 4.44 20.68
CA GLY A 109 5.97 4.27 21.77
C GLY A 109 5.60 2.79 21.92
N SER A 110 5.79 2.23 23.12
CA SER A 110 5.37 0.86 23.40
C SER A 110 3.85 0.76 23.48
N THR A 111 3.31 -0.35 22.96
CA THR A 111 1.89 -0.56 22.59
C THR A 111 1.43 0.30 21.41
N ALA A 112 0.98 -0.37 20.34
CA ALA A 112 0.48 0.29 19.15
C ALA A 112 -0.72 1.20 19.49
N SER A 113 -0.65 2.46 19.09
CA SER A 113 -1.80 3.37 19.16
C SER A 113 -3.01 2.71 18.49
N PRO A 114 -4.23 2.81 19.05
CA PRO A 114 -5.44 2.29 18.41
C PRO A 114 -5.62 2.77 16.96
N VAL A 115 -5.09 3.96 16.64
CA VAL A 115 -5.02 4.51 15.27
C VAL A 115 -4.14 3.66 14.35
N PHE A 116 -2.95 3.28 14.81
CA PHE A 116 -2.02 2.43 14.06
C PHE A 116 -2.59 1.01 13.89
N ASP A 117 -3.16 0.46 14.96
CA ASP A 117 -3.78 -0.87 14.96
C ASP A 117 -4.98 -0.96 14.02
N ARG A 118 -5.78 0.12 13.95
CA ARG A 118 -6.85 0.29 12.95
C ARG A 118 -6.27 0.43 11.54
N PHE A 119 -5.26 1.27 11.36
CA PHE A 119 -4.60 1.47 10.06
C PHE A 119 -4.09 0.17 9.46
N VAL A 120 -3.36 -0.62 10.27
CA VAL A 120 -2.81 -1.91 9.85
C VAL A 120 -3.89 -2.85 9.32
N LYS A 121 -5.02 -2.96 10.05
CA LYS A 121 -6.15 -3.82 9.71
C LYS A 121 -6.86 -3.36 8.43
N VAL A 122 -7.17 -2.07 8.34
CA VAL A 122 -7.92 -1.51 7.20
C VAL A 122 -7.07 -1.49 5.93
N THR A 123 -5.83 -1.01 6.00
CA THR A 123 -4.91 -0.97 4.84
C THR A 123 -4.59 -2.37 4.34
N ALA A 124 -4.48 -3.38 5.22
CA ALA A 124 -4.36 -4.79 4.81
C ALA A 124 -5.58 -5.30 4.05
N ALA A 125 -6.80 -4.95 4.48
CA ALA A 125 -8.02 -5.30 3.76
C ALA A 125 -8.06 -4.64 2.37
N PHE A 126 -7.69 -3.36 2.26
CA PHE A 126 -7.57 -2.68 0.96
C PHE A 126 -6.56 -3.38 0.04
N PHE A 127 -5.32 -3.56 0.50
CA PHE A 127 -4.22 -4.13 -0.30
C PHE A 127 -4.47 -5.56 -0.81
N LEU A 128 -5.33 -6.33 -0.13
CA LEU A 128 -5.65 -7.73 -0.47
C LEU A 128 -7.00 -7.92 -1.19
N HIS A 129 -7.95 -6.99 -1.05
CA HIS A 129 -9.34 -7.21 -1.48
C HIS A 129 -9.95 -6.06 -2.26
N ALA A 130 -9.40 -4.84 -2.19
CA ALA A 130 -9.95 -3.72 -2.95
C ALA A 130 -9.63 -3.86 -4.44
N SER A 131 -10.59 -3.50 -5.28
CA SER A 131 -10.37 -3.40 -6.73
C SER A 131 -10.08 -1.96 -7.14
N PHE A 132 -9.07 -1.77 -7.99
CA PHE A 132 -8.66 -0.48 -8.53
C PHE A 132 -8.33 -0.66 -10.01
N ALA A 133 -8.70 0.30 -10.84
CA ALA A 133 -8.70 0.18 -12.30
C ALA A 133 -8.23 1.48 -12.96
N PRO A 134 -7.76 1.44 -14.22
CA PRO A 134 -7.42 2.67 -14.94
C PRO A 134 -8.65 3.58 -15.09
N GLY A 135 -8.44 4.89 -15.09
CA GLY A 135 -9.52 5.86 -15.22
C GLY A 135 -9.16 7.27 -14.78
N HIS A 136 -10.08 8.19 -15.03
CA HIS A 136 -9.99 9.58 -14.60
C HIS A 136 -10.58 9.75 -13.19
N TYR A 137 -9.79 10.26 -12.26
CA TYR A 137 -10.15 10.38 -10.84
C TYR A 137 -10.07 11.82 -10.36
N GLY A 138 -11.22 12.42 -10.00
CA GLY A 138 -11.31 13.78 -9.47
C GLY A 138 -10.96 13.86 -7.98
N PHE A 139 -10.01 14.72 -7.62
CA PHE A 139 -9.63 15.02 -6.24
C PHE A 139 -10.41 16.22 -5.71
N LEU A 140 -11.37 15.96 -4.82
CA LEU A 140 -12.09 16.97 -4.05
C LEU A 140 -11.91 16.69 -2.54
N PRO A 141 -11.23 17.55 -1.77
CA PRO A 141 -10.48 18.74 -2.23
C PRO A 141 -9.29 18.37 -3.15
N PRO A 142 -8.75 19.34 -3.93
CA PRO A 142 -7.57 19.11 -4.77
C PRO A 142 -6.37 18.57 -3.99
N PHE A 143 -5.65 17.64 -4.58
CA PHE A 143 -4.46 17.02 -4.00
C PHE A 143 -3.19 17.47 -4.71
N ALA A 144 -2.21 17.98 -3.96
CA ALA A 144 -0.96 18.52 -4.49
C ALA A 144 -1.14 19.47 -5.71
N ARG A 145 -2.19 20.33 -5.64
CA ARG A 145 -2.63 21.29 -6.68
C ARG A 145 -3.28 20.67 -7.94
N ARG A 146 -3.53 19.36 -7.99
CA ARG A 146 -4.35 18.71 -9.02
C ARG A 146 -5.78 18.49 -8.52
N ASP A 147 -6.75 18.88 -9.33
CA ASP A 147 -8.19 18.64 -9.15
C ASP A 147 -8.63 17.28 -9.74
N ALA A 148 -7.83 16.67 -10.60
CA ALA A 148 -8.00 15.31 -11.07
C ALA A 148 -6.67 14.65 -11.49
N PHE A 149 -6.69 13.34 -11.70
CA PHE A 149 -5.56 12.57 -12.23
C PHE A 149 -6.01 11.36 -13.04
N ASP A 150 -5.32 11.10 -14.16
CA ASP A 150 -5.53 9.93 -15.01
C ASP A 150 -4.63 8.78 -14.58
N VAL A 151 -5.24 7.74 -14.01
CA VAL A 151 -4.55 6.52 -13.62
C VAL A 151 -4.47 5.59 -14.84
N SER A 152 -3.25 5.33 -15.32
CA SER A 152 -2.99 4.39 -16.40
C SER A 152 -2.87 2.95 -15.88
N ALA A 153 -2.87 1.98 -16.81
CA ALA A 153 -2.52 0.60 -16.49
C ALA A 153 -1.08 0.45 -15.97
N GLU A 154 -0.19 1.35 -16.38
CA GLU A 154 1.22 1.38 -15.95
C GLU A 154 1.33 1.84 -14.48
N HIS A 155 0.59 2.86 -14.07
CA HIS A 155 0.51 3.29 -12.66
C HIS A 155 0.05 2.14 -11.75
N ILE A 156 -0.95 1.37 -12.18
CA ILE A 156 -1.46 0.21 -11.44
C ILE A 156 -0.45 -0.93 -11.38
N ARG A 157 0.21 -1.22 -12.49
CA ARG A 157 1.26 -2.25 -12.56
C ARG A 157 2.48 -1.89 -11.70
N LEU A 158 2.83 -0.60 -11.63
CA LEU A 158 3.87 -0.10 -10.74
C LEU A 158 3.45 -0.19 -9.26
N LEU A 159 2.20 0.13 -8.89
CA LEU A 159 1.68 -0.07 -7.51
C LEU A 159 1.71 -1.55 -7.10
N GLN A 160 1.34 -2.44 -8.02
CA GLN A 160 1.33 -3.90 -7.86
C GLN A 160 2.73 -4.51 -7.64
N HIS A 161 3.75 -3.96 -8.30
CA HIS A 161 5.13 -4.47 -8.24
C HIS A 161 6.02 -3.73 -7.24
N ALA A 162 5.58 -2.56 -6.74
CA ALA A 162 6.34 -1.72 -5.84
C ALA A 162 6.88 -2.48 -4.63
N ASN A 163 8.07 -2.08 -4.20
CA ASN A 163 8.79 -2.69 -3.10
C ASN A 163 8.34 -2.06 -1.79
N TRP A 164 7.16 -2.44 -1.32
CA TRP A 164 6.60 -1.89 -0.09
C TRP A 164 7.37 -2.31 1.15
N ARG A 165 7.58 -1.36 2.05
CA ARG A 165 7.95 -1.53 3.45
C ARG A 165 6.74 -1.10 4.28
N THR A 166 5.99 -2.08 4.78
CA THR A 166 4.81 -1.82 5.62
C THR A 166 3.68 -1.06 4.87
N PHE A 167 3.67 0.28 4.91
CA PHE A 167 2.70 1.17 4.24
C PHE A 167 3.39 2.26 3.40
N MET A 168 4.71 2.18 3.30
CA MET A 168 5.60 3.06 2.56
C MET A 168 6.17 2.28 1.38
N ILE A 169 6.39 2.89 0.23
CA ILE A 169 7.25 2.30 -0.80
C ILE A 169 8.72 2.55 -0.39
N ASP A 170 9.61 1.57 -0.61
CA ASP A 170 11.04 1.67 -0.28
C ASP A 170 11.71 2.81 -1.07
N CYS A 171 11.99 3.95 -0.41
CA CYS A 171 12.52 5.14 -1.08
C CYS A 171 13.93 4.96 -1.68
N LYS A 172 14.65 3.90 -1.31
CA LYS A 172 15.96 3.54 -1.89
C LYS A 172 15.83 2.65 -3.12
N ARG A 173 14.81 1.80 -3.15
CA ARG A 173 14.55 0.81 -4.22
C ARG A 173 13.05 0.63 -4.45
N PRO A 174 12.35 1.62 -5.00
CA PRO A 174 10.87 1.65 -4.97
C PRO A 174 10.19 0.55 -5.78
N TYR A 175 10.87 -0.07 -6.73
CA TYR A 175 10.26 -1.06 -7.64
C TYR A 175 10.98 -2.43 -7.70
N GLY A 176 12.19 -2.55 -7.16
CA GLY A 176 12.95 -3.79 -7.28
C GLY A 176 14.22 -3.81 -6.43
N ASP A 177 15.30 -4.27 -7.03
CA ASP A 177 16.60 -4.46 -6.37
C ASP A 177 17.66 -3.44 -6.81
N PHE A 178 17.36 -2.58 -7.79
CA PHE A 178 18.26 -1.51 -8.24
C PHE A 178 17.95 -0.17 -7.55
N THR A 179 19.01 0.62 -7.33
CA THR A 179 18.88 2.03 -6.92
C THR A 179 18.60 2.94 -8.12
N HIS A 180 19.01 2.54 -9.33
CA HIS A 180 18.55 3.14 -10.58
C HIS A 180 17.17 2.54 -10.91
N TYR A 181 16.15 3.07 -10.23
CA TYR A 181 14.79 2.53 -10.20
C TYR A 181 14.11 2.49 -11.57
N GLN A 182 14.56 3.32 -12.52
CA GLN A 182 14.07 3.37 -13.89
C GLN A 182 14.27 2.03 -14.62
N ILE A 183 15.34 1.28 -14.32
CA ILE A 183 15.56 -0.06 -14.89
C ILE A 183 14.49 -1.04 -14.37
N ASP A 184 14.21 -1.04 -13.07
CA ASP A 184 13.18 -1.89 -12.47
C ASP A 184 11.78 -1.53 -13.02
N MET A 185 11.45 -0.23 -13.14
CA MET A 185 10.19 0.21 -13.75
C MET A 185 10.08 -0.25 -15.22
N ALA A 186 11.16 -0.13 -15.99
CA ALA A 186 11.18 -0.55 -17.38
C ALA A 186 10.97 -2.06 -17.54
N ASP A 187 11.64 -2.89 -16.72
CA ASP A 187 11.46 -4.35 -16.69
C ASP A 187 10.02 -4.72 -16.29
N ILE A 188 9.50 -4.10 -15.22
CA ILE A 188 8.10 -4.26 -14.79
C ILE A 188 7.14 -3.96 -15.92
N LEU A 189 7.34 -2.88 -16.67
CA LEU A 189 6.49 -2.47 -17.79
C LEU A 189 6.77 -3.23 -19.11
N GLY A 190 7.72 -4.16 -19.13
CA GLY A 190 8.07 -4.96 -20.31
C GLY A 190 8.86 -4.22 -21.38
N LEU A 191 9.50 -3.10 -21.03
CA LEU A 191 10.40 -2.37 -21.91
C LEU A 191 11.75 -3.10 -22.03
N LYS A 192 12.43 -2.89 -23.16
CA LYS A 192 13.70 -3.56 -23.44
C LYS A 192 14.84 -2.98 -22.61
N VAL A 193 15.26 -3.68 -21.57
CA VAL A 193 16.53 -3.42 -20.87
C VAL A 193 17.70 -4.00 -21.68
N THR A 194 18.67 -3.16 -22.02
CA THR A 194 19.92 -3.54 -22.71
C THR A 194 21.11 -3.48 -21.74
N LYS A 195 22.31 -3.80 -22.23
CA LYS A 195 23.56 -3.62 -21.48
C LYS A 195 24.54 -2.76 -22.26
N ASP A 196 25.24 -1.89 -21.55
CA ASP A 196 26.33 -1.08 -22.10
C ASP A 196 27.62 -1.90 -22.30
N ALA A 197 28.66 -1.25 -22.82
CA ALA A 197 29.98 -1.86 -23.04
C ALA A 197 30.68 -2.34 -21.75
N LYS A 198 30.21 -1.92 -20.56
CA LYS A 198 30.70 -2.34 -19.25
C LYS A 198 29.79 -3.40 -18.60
N GLY A 199 28.67 -3.75 -19.24
CA GLY A 199 27.68 -4.73 -18.77
C GLY A 199 26.59 -4.16 -17.85
N TYR A 200 26.53 -2.84 -17.65
CA TYR A 200 25.48 -2.18 -16.85
C TYR A 200 24.17 -2.10 -17.61
N ALA A 201 23.05 -2.27 -16.90
CA ALA A 201 21.71 -2.17 -17.47
C ALA A 201 21.41 -0.74 -17.94
N GLN A 202 20.80 -0.60 -19.12
CA GLN A 202 20.39 0.67 -19.71
C GLN A 202 19.04 0.53 -20.44
N ILE A 203 18.28 1.62 -20.49
CA ILE A 203 17.01 1.72 -21.24
C ILE A 203 16.99 2.90 -22.23
N GLY A 204 17.97 3.80 -22.13
CA GLY A 204 18.11 4.98 -22.99
C GLY A 204 17.41 6.21 -22.41
N ALA A 205 17.93 7.39 -22.72
CA ALA A 205 17.55 8.66 -22.09
C ALA A 205 16.04 8.99 -22.18
N ASP A 206 15.39 8.69 -23.31
CA ASP A 206 13.94 8.92 -23.45
C ASP A 206 13.11 8.01 -22.54
N ALA A 207 13.56 6.77 -22.34
CA ALA A 207 12.91 5.84 -21.42
C ALA A 207 13.20 6.21 -19.96
N GLU A 208 14.43 6.60 -19.61
CA GLU A 208 14.78 7.11 -18.28
C GLU A 208 13.90 8.31 -17.91
N LYS A 209 13.85 9.34 -18.76
CA LYS A 209 13.00 10.53 -18.58
C LYS A 209 11.51 10.19 -18.43
N ARG A 210 11.03 9.16 -19.15
CA ARG A 210 9.65 8.66 -19.02
C ARG A 210 9.42 7.95 -17.69
N MET A 211 10.39 7.16 -17.21
CA MET A 211 10.30 6.50 -15.91
C MET A 211 10.35 7.51 -14.76
N ASP A 212 11.16 8.56 -14.86
CA ASP A 212 11.18 9.67 -13.89
C ASP A 212 9.80 10.34 -13.78
N ALA A 213 9.16 10.63 -14.92
CA ALA A 213 7.83 11.22 -14.97
C ALA A 213 6.78 10.30 -14.35
N LEU A 214 6.77 9.01 -14.72
CA LEU A 214 5.88 8.00 -14.13
C LEU A 214 6.11 7.87 -12.61
N HIS A 215 7.36 7.91 -12.15
CA HIS A 215 7.70 7.78 -10.73
C HIS A 215 7.15 8.95 -9.92
N ALA A 216 7.30 10.19 -10.40
CA ALA A 216 6.67 11.35 -9.78
C ALA A 216 5.13 11.26 -9.78
N ASP A 217 4.54 10.73 -10.85
CA ASP A 217 3.10 10.54 -10.96
C ASP A 217 2.53 9.47 -9.99
N MET A 218 3.38 8.58 -9.44
CA MET A 218 2.94 7.57 -8.47
C MET A 218 2.39 8.14 -7.16
N LEU A 219 2.75 9.38 -6.79
CA LEU A 219 2.13 10.08 -5.66
C LEU A 219 0.62 10.25 -5.85
N TYR A 220 0.22 10.68 -7.06
CA TYR A 220 -1.18 10.89 -7.42
C TYR A 220 -1.90 9.56 -7.68
N ALA A 221 -1.20 8.56 -8.25
CA ALA A 221 -1.73 7.21 -8.38
C ALA A 221 -2.06 6.58 -7.01
N LEU A 222 -1.18 6.77 -6.02
CA LEU A 222 -1.43 6.31 -4.65
C LEU A 222 -2.58 7.07 -3.99
N GLN A 223 -2.66 8.39 -4.17
CA GLN A 223 -3.81 9.15 -3.65
C GLN A 223 -5.13 8.72 -4.28
N ALA A 224 -5.15 8.44 -5.59
CA ALA A 224 -6.31 7.91 -6.28
C ALA A 224 -6.70 6.52 -5.76
N TYR A 225 -5.72 5.63 -5.50
CA TYR A 225 -5.96 4.35 -4.85
C TYR A 225 -6.63 4.52 -3.49
N ILE A 226 -6.07 5.36 -2.61
CA ILE A 226 -6.61 5.64 -1.26
C ILE A 226 -8.08 6.10 -1.32
N ARG A 227 -8.42 6.98 -2.28
CA ARG A 227 -9.76 7.59 -2.38
C ARG A 227 -10.77 6.67 -3.07
N PHE A 228 -10.36 5.97 -4.12
CA PHE A 228 -11.27 5.35 -5.10
C PHE A 228 -11.15 3.82 -5.25
N ALA A 229 -10.18 3.17 -4.61
CA ALA A 229 -10.17 1.71 -4.55
C ALA A 229 -11.48 1.20 -3.92
N ARG A 230 -12.10 0.22 -4.57
CA ARG A 230 -13.43 -0.28 -4.23
C ARG A 230 -13.31 -1.45 -3.25
N LEU A 231 -13.59 -1.13 -1.99
CA LEU A 231 -13.87 -2.06 -0.89
C LEU A 231 -15.26 -1.73 -0.33
N GLY A 232 -16.03 -2.73 0.09
CA GLY A 232 -17.31 -2.54 0.77
C GLY A 232 -17.21 -2.92 2.25
N PRO A 233 -18.19 -2.58 3.10
CA PRO A 233 -18.26 -3.14 4.45
C PRO A 233 -18.41 -4.66 4.39
N GLY A 234 -17.74 -5.39 5.29
CA GLY A 234 -17.76 -6.86 5.26
C GLY A 234 -16.73 -7.52 6.17
N ARG A 235 -16.56 -8.84 6.01
CA ARG A 235 -15.49 -9.59 6.67
C ARG A 235 -14.38 -9.92 5.67
N TYR A 236 -13.15 -9.53 6.00
CA TYR A 236 -11.99 -9.66 5.14
C TYR A 236 -10.88 -10.45 5.81
N VAL A 237 -10.31 -11.41 5.09
CA VAL A 237 -9.15 -12.18 5.56
C VAL A 237 -7.90 -11.32 5.43
N VAL A 238 -7.26 -11.04 6.55
CA VAL A 238 -5.98 -10.32 6.60
C VAL A 238 -4.95 -11.15 7.37
N PRO A 239 -3.65 -10.94 7.13
CA PRO A 239 -2.61 -11.56 7.94
C PRO A 239 -2.78 -11.25 9.44
N GLU A 240 -2.74 -12.27 10.30
CA GLU A 240 -2.80 -12.10 11.77
C GLU A 240 -1.69 -11.18 12.30
N ARG A 241 -0.55 -11.17 11.61
CA ARG A 241 0.53 -10.20 11.85
C ARG A 241 0.38 -9.08 10.84
N GLY A 242 0.42 -7.84 11.32
CA GLY A 242 0.31 -6.67 10.47
C GLY A 242 1.30 -6.69 9.30
N LEU A 243 0.95 -5.96 8.23
CA LEU A 243 1.75 -5.85 7.00
C LEU A 243 3.23 -5.52 7.25
N SER A 244 3.54 -4.82 8.35
CA SER A 244 4.91 -4.53 8.81
C SER A 244 5.79 -5.75 9.08
N GLN A 245 5.19 -6.90 9.42
CA GLN A 245 5.91 -8.13 9.77
C GLN A 245 5.85 -9.18 8.65
N THR A 246 4.96 -9.02 7.67
CA THR A 246 4.87 -9.92 6.51
C THR A 246 5.80 -9.42 5.41
N VAL A 247 6.69 -10.29 4.91
CA VAL A 247 7.69 -9.97 3.86
C VAL A 247 7.05 -9.87 2.45
N GLY A 248 5.76 -9.56 2.36
CA GLY A 248 4.99 -9.54 1.13
C GLY A 248 4.94 -8.14 0.50
N ARG A 249 4.90 -8.10 -0.85
CA ARG A 249 4.57 -6.87 -1.59
C ARG A 249 3.04 -6.80 -1.76
N PRO A 250 2.32 -5.91 -1.05
CA PRO A 250 0.88 -5.75 -1.22
C PRO A 250 0.55 -5.41 -2.67
N LEU A 251 -0.38 -6.18 -3.23
CA LEU A 251 -0.64 -6.17 -4.66
C LEU A 251 -1.60 -5.06 -5.07
N CYS A 252 -2.24 -4.35 -4.14
CA CYS A 252 -3.25 -3.31 -4.44
C CYS A 252 -4.35 -3.82 -5.41
N ARG A 253 -4.67 -5.13 -5.34
CA ARG A 253 -5.68 -5.82 -6.15
C ARG A 253 -6.33 -6.95 -5.33
N PRO A 254 -7.53 -7.43 -5.71
CA PRO A 254 -8.12 -8.59 -5.06
C PRO A 254 -7.28 -9.84 -5.27
N VAL A 255 -6.94 -10.52 -4.16
CA VAL A 255 -6.25 -11.81 -4.17
C VAL A 255 -7.24 -12.94 -4.45
N SER A 256 -6.80 -13.96 -5.20
CA SER A 256 -7.67 -15.06 -5.59
C SER A 256 -8.20 -15.86 -4.39
N ALA A 257 -9.45 -16.32 -4.48
CA ALA A 257 -10.09 -17.13 -3.43
C ALA A 257 -9.25 -18.38 -3.07
N THR A 258 -8.54 -18.95 -4.04
CA THR A 258 -7.60 -20.08 -3.84
C THR A 258 -6.49 -19.73 -2.84
N ARG A 259 -5.84 -18.56 -3.00
CA ARG A 259 -4.76 -18.09 -2.10
C ARG A 259 -5.30 -17.74 -0.71
N ILE A 260 -6.47 -17.09 -0.64
CA ILE A 260 -7.17 -16.84 0.63
C ILE A 260 -7.45 -18.16 1.36
N ALA A 261 -7.99 -19.16 0.67
CA ALA A 261 -8.25 -20.49 1.24
C ALA A 261 -6.96 -21.24 1.64
N MET A 262 -5.86 -21.07 0.91
CA MET A 262 -4.54 -21.59 1.32
C MET A 262 -4.06 -20.96 2.62
N TYR A 263 -4.14 -19.63 2.75
CA TYR A 263 -3.76 -18.93 3.97
C TYR A 263 -4.63 -19.34 5.18
N GLN A 264 -5.95 -19.46 4.99
CA GLN A 264 -6.86 -19.91 6.05
C GLN A 264 -6.62 -21.37 6.48
N ARG A 265 -6.25 -22.26 5.55
CA ARG A 265 -5.81 -23.63 5.90
C ARG A 265 -4.52 -23.61 6.71
N ALA A 266 -3.54 -22.77 6.35
CA ALA A 266 -2.30 -22.62 7.11
C ALA A 266 -2.56 -22.05 8.52
N LEU A 267 -3.46 -21.07 8.66
CA LEU A 267 -3.93 -20.56 9.95
C LEU A 267 -4.53 -21.64 10.84
N GLY A 268 -5.46 -22.44 10.30
CA GLY A 268 -6.08 -23.53 11.04
C GLY A 268 -5.07 -24.61 11.46
N ALA A 269 -4.15 -24.98 10.57
CA ALA A 269 -3.14 -26.00 10.82
C ALA A 269 -2.07 -25.57 11.84
N ALA A 270 -1.76 -24.26 11.94
CA ALA A 270 -0.73 -23.75 12.84
C ALA A 270 -1.17 -23.65 14.31
N GLY A 271 -2.45 -23.92 14.62
CA GLY A 271 -2.99 -23.93 15.98
C GLY A 271 -3.05 -22.56 16.67
N PRO A 272 -3.50 -22.50 17.94
CA PRO A 272 -3.69 -21.23 18.66
C PRO A 272 -2.45 -20.73 19.40
N HIS A 273 -1.45 -21.57 19.67
CA HIS A 273 -0.30 -21.20 20.51
C HIS A 273 0.81 -20.49 19.71
N PRO A 274 1.27 -19.30 20.12
CA PRO A 274 2.35 -18.60 19.44
C PRO A 274 3.72 -19.24 19.71
N ASP A 275 4.27 -19.94 18.72
CA ASP A 275 5.67 -20.39 18.72
C ASP A 275 6.44 -19.94 17.46
N SER A 276 7.73 -20.26 17.38
CA SER A 276 8.60 -19.90 16.25
C SER A 276 8.28 -20.66 14.95
N ARG A 277 7.66 -21.84 15.03
CA ARG A 277 7.27 -22.66 13.87
C ARG A 277 5.98 -22.12 13.24
N ARG A 278 4.96 -21.86 14.07
CA ARG A 278 3.74 -21.10 13.70
C ARG A 278 4.12 -19.76 13.09
N THR A 279 5.05 -19.03 13.71
CA THR A 279 5.57 -17.77 13.18
C THR A 279 6.09 -17.92 11.75
N ALA A 280 6.98 -18.88 11.51
CA ALA A 280 7.56 -19.10 10.18
C ALA A 280 6.50 -19.52 9.15
N ALA A 281 5.66 -20.49 9.48
CA ALA A 281 4.61 -21.00 8.60
C ALA A 281 3.58 -19.93 8.20
N LEU A 282 3.16 -19.07 9.14
CA LEU A 282 2.23 -17.98 8.85
C LEU A 282 2.86 -16.83 8.06
N ASN A 283 4.16 -16.57 8.25
CA ASN A 283 4.89 -15.59 7.44
C ASN A 283 5.03 -16.08 5.98
N GLU A 284 5.30 -17.37 5.78
CA GLU A 284 5.35 -17.99 4.44
C GLU A 284 3.98 -18.00 3.76
N ALA A 285 2.93 -18.42 4.48
CA ALA A 285 1.57 -18.42 3.96
C ALA A 285 1.04 -17.00 3.67
N ALA A 286 1.42 -16.01 4.48
CA ALA A 286 1.10 -14.61 4.20
C ALA A 286 1.86 -14.09 2.98
N ALA A 287 3.15 -14.42 2.80
CA ALA A 287 3.90 -14.05 1.61
C ALA A 287 3.28 -14.61 0.32
N ALA A 288 2.65 -15.80 0.37
CA ALA A 288 1.92 -16.37 -0.75
C ALA A 288 0.62 -15.61 -1.12
N LEU A 289 -0.01 -14.90 -0.19
CA LEU A 289 -1.10 -13.96 -0.53
C LEU A 289 -0.60 -12.84 -1.44
N PHE A 290 0.62 -12.36 -1.16
CA PHE A 290 1.25 -11.19 -1.76
C PHE A 290 2.18 -11.49 -2.95
N ALA A 291 2.26 -12.73 -3.43
CA ALA A 291 2.98 -13.03 -4.67
C ALA A 291 2.21 -12.50 -5.89
N LEU A 292 2.88 -12.21 -6.99
CA LEU A 292 2.19 -12.11 -8.29
C LEU A 292 1.74 -13.52 -8.74
N ASP A 293 0.76 -13.60 -9.65
CA ASP A 293 0.33 -14.87 -10.26
C ASP A 293 1.25 -15.25 -11.43
#